data_AF-A0A291RRG4-F1
#
_entry.id   AF-A0A291RRG4-F1
#
_cell.length_a   1.000
_cell.length_b   1.000
_cell.length_c   1.000
_cell.angle_alpha   90.00
_cell.angle_beta   90.00
_cell.angle_gamma   90.00
#
_symmetry.space_group_name_H-M   'P 1'
#
loop_
_entity.id
_entity.type
_entity.pdbx_description
1 polymer ?
#
loop_
_entity_poly.entity_id
_entity_poly.type
_entity_poly.pdbx_seq_one_letter_code
_entity_poly.pdbx_strand_id
1 'polypeptide(L)'
;MVTDSPVTGAAAGGSDSGADAVMAFETAYYAKRSGAATTPDAQVPAAASVIQAGIESISPGTEFCVVVSPAGTGAWHVDVTETRSTRPPTLYRQMVTTASVDGRVLITGISQR
;
A
#
# COMPACT_ATOMS: atom_id res chain seq x y z
N MET A 1 -17.46 -1.37 19.09
CA MET A 1 -17.05 -1.99 17.81
C MET A 1 -16.47 -0.85 16.99
N VAL A 2 -15.17 -0.84 16.72
CA VAL A 2 -14.56 0.18 15.86
C VAL A 2 -14.92 -0.21 14.43
N THR A 3 -15.78 0.58 13.80
CA THR A 3 -16.11 0.42 12.38
C THR A 3 -14.97 1.01 11.58
N ASP A 4 -14.12 0.14 11.06
CA ASP A 4 -13.06 0.51 10.12
C ASP A 4 -13.73 1.14 8.89
N SER A 5 -13.51 2.44 8.70
CA SER A 5 -14.09 3.19 7.59
C SER A 5 -13.08 3.22 6.45
N PRO A 6 -13.52 3.13 5.18
CA PRO A 6 -12.61 3.18 4.04
C PRO A 6 -11.81 4.48 4.04
N VAL A 7 -10.48 4.36 4.00
CA VAL A 7 -9.56 5.49 3.90
C VAL A 7 -9.28 5.73 2.42
N THR A 8 -9.46 6.98 1.98
CA THR A 8 -9.22 7.42 0.60
C THR A 8 -8.27 8.61 0.61
N GLY A 9 -7.21 8.57 -0.19
CA GLY A 9 -6.34 9.73 -0.43
C GLY A 9 -4.85 9.42 -0.40
N ALA A 10 -4.02 10.46 -0.51
CA ALA A 10 -2.56 10.41 -0.33
C ALA A 10 -2.16 10.80 1.12
N ALA A 11 -3.01 10.45 2.10
CA ALA A 11 -2.68 10.67 3.49
C ALA A 11 -1.41 9.88 3.84
N ALA A 12 -0.55 10.44 4.70
CA ALA A 12 0.73 9.81 5.04
C ALA A 12 0.62 8.38 5.60
N GLY A 13 -0.59 7.98 6.02
CA GLY A 13 -0.85 6.74 6.74
C GLY A 13 -0.24 6.78 8.15
N GLY A 14 -0.02 5.61 8.74
CA GLY A 14 0.53 5.43 10.08
C GLY A 14 0.67 3.95 10.43
N SER A 15 1.13 3.62 11.64
CA SER A 15 1.26 2.22 12.10
C SER A 15 0.24 1.83 13.17
N ASP A 16 -0.75 2.69 13.39
CA ASP A 16 -1.71 2.58 14.50
C ASP A 16 -2.87 1.61 14.18
N SER A 17 -3.13 1.38 12.90
CA SER A 17 -4.11 0.42 12.39
C SER A 17 -3.61 -0.28 11.12
N GLY A 18 -4.27 -1.37 10.72
CA GLY A 18 -3.92 -2.05 9.47
C GLY A 18 -4.24 -1.20 8.23
N ALA A 19 -5.37 -0.48 8.23
CA ALA A 19 -5.70 0.44 7.14
C ALA A 19 -4.64 1.54 6.99
N ASP A 20 -4.19 2.11 8.11
CA ASP A 20 -3.17 3.15 8.11
C ASP A 20 -1.81 2.62 7.65
N ALA A 21 -1.44 1.40 8.04
CA ALA A 21 -0.18 0.77 7.64
C ALA A 21 -0.16 0.48 6.13
N VAL A 22 -1.29 0.00 5.59
CA VAL A 22 -1.47 -0.21 4.16
C VAL A 22 -1.43 1.12 3.40
N MET A 23 -2.14 2.13 3.88
CA MET A 23 -2.13 3.46 3.26
C MET A 23 -0.74 4.11 3.26
N ALA A 24 0.01 3.94 4.36
CA ALA A 24 1.39 4.42 4.47
C ALA A 24 2.31 3.73 3.46
N PHE A 25 2.17 2.41 3.29
CA PHE A 25 2.92 1.64 2.31
C PHE A 25 2.65 2.12 0.89
N GLU A 26 1.39 2.19 0.46
CA GLU A 26 1.03 2.62 -0.90
C GLU A 26 1.47 4.06 -1.16
N THR A 27 1.24 4.97 -0.22
CA THR A 27 1.67 6.37 -0.37
C THR A 27 3.19 6.48 -0.47
N ALA A 28 3.95 5.72 0.34
CA ALA A 28 5.40 5.70 0.26
C ALA A 28 5.90 5.10 -1.07
N TYR A 29 5.22 4.09 -1.60
CA TYR A 29 5.57 3.43 -2.87
C TYR A 29 5.57 4.41 -4.03
N TYR A 30 4.51 5.23 -4.14
CA TYR A 30 4.38 6.23 -5.20
C TYR A 30 5.19 7.52 -4.93
N ALA A 31 5.25 7.99 -3.68
CA ALA A 31 5.90 9.27 -3.36
C ALA A 31 7.43 9.16 -3.23
N LYS A 32 7.93 8.14 -2.53
CA LYS A 32 9.37 7.99 -2.26
C LYS A 32 10.10 7.27 -3.37
N ARG A 33 9.39 6.43 -4.14
CA ARG A 33 9.94 5.64 -5.25
C ARG A 33 11.23 4.88 -4.87
N SER A 34 11.28 4.36 -3.64
CA SER A 34 12.39 3.56 -3.11
C SER A 34 11.85 2.39 -2.29
N GLY A 35 12.08 1.16 -2.76
CA GLY A 35 11.57 -0.05 -2.10
C GLY A 35 12.04 -0.18 -0.64
N ALA A 36 13.27 0.25 -0.34
CA ALA A 36 13.80 0.26 1.02
C ALA A 36 13.05 1.23 1.95
N ALA A 37 12.61 2.38 1.43
CA ALA A 37 11.88 3.39 2.20
C ALA A 37 10.39 3.06 2.37
N THR A 38 9.87 2.09 1.61
CA THR A 38 8.50 1.55 1.70
C THR A 38 8.39 0.41 2.71
N THR A 39 9.50 -0.24 3.07
CA THR A 39 9.53 -1.42 3.95
C THR A 39 10.34 -1.27 5.25
N PRO A 40 10.49 -0.09 5.89
CA PRO A 40 11.32 0.02 7.09
C PRO A 40 10.83 -0.88 8.25
N ASP A 41 9.52 -1.18 8.28
CA ASP A 41 8.90 -2.04 9.29
C ASP A 41 8.25 -3.31 8.70
N ALA A 42 8.41 -3.59 7.40
CA ALA A 42 7.85 -4.81 6.80
C ALA A 42 8.87 -5.95 6.87
N GLN A 43 8.49 -7.11 7.42
CA GLN A 43 9.33 -8.32 7.41
C GLN A 43 9.36 -8.99 6.03
N VAL A 44 9.74 -8.23 5.00
CA VAL A 44 9.82 -8.76 3.64
C VAL A 44 11.14 -8.31 2.96
N PRO A 45 12.31 -8.84 3.38
CA PRO A 45 13.60 -8.49 2.77
C PRO A 45 13.67 -8.86 1.27
N ALA A 46 13.00 -9.94 0.87
CA ALA A 46 12.83 -10.32 -0.53
C ALA A 46 11.88 -9.37 -1.31
N ALA A 47 11.11 -8.53 -0.62
CA ALA A 47 10.24 -7.57 -1.28
C ALA A 47 10.94 -6.28 -1.65
N ALA A 48 12.03 -5.85 -1.02
CA ALA A 48 12.61 -4.55 -1.34
C ALA A 48 13.01 -4.43 -2.83
N SER A 49 13.62 -5.47 -3.41
CA SER A 49 13.97 -5.52 -4.84
C SER A 49 12.77 -5.71 -5.76
N VAL A 50 11.79 -6.52 -5.36
CA VAL A 50 10.54 -6.73 -6.13
C VAL A 50 9.68 -5.46 -6.14
N ILE A 51 9.56 -4.80 -5.00
CA ILE A 51 8.91 -3.50 -4.82
C ILE A 51 9.65 -2.45 -5.65
N GLN A 52 10.99 -2.44 -5.62
CA GLN A 52 11.79 -1.52 -6.42
C GLN A 52 11.54 -1.72 -7.92
N ALA A 53 11.50 -2.96 -8.41
CA ALA A 53 11.17 -3.26 -9.80
C ALA A 53 9.74 -2.80 -10.17
N GLY A 54 8.79 -2.96 -9.25
CA GLY A 54 7.44 -2.42 -9.40
C GLY A 54 7.44 -0.89 -9.52
N ILE A 55 8.17 -0.18 -8.66
CA ILE A 55 8.31 1.27 -8.68
C ILE A 55 8.90 1.76 -10.01
N GLU A 56 9.93 1.07 -10.51
CA GLU A 56 10.61 1.41 -11.76
C GLU A 56 9.71 1.24 -12.99
N SER A 57 8.71 0.35 -12.92
CA SER A 57 7.71 0.19 -13.98
C SER A 57 6.76 1.40 -14.12
N ILE A 58 6.69 2.26 -13.10
CA ILE A 58 5.79 3.42 -13.07
C ILE A 58 6.50 4.64 -13.62
N SER A 59 5.92 5.26 -14.65
CA SER A 59 6.43 6.48 -15.26
C SER A 59 6.47 7.63 -14.24
N PRO A 60 7.54 8.46 -14.22
CA PRO A 60 7.56 9.69 -13.43
C PRO A 60 6.35 10.58 -13.77
N GLY A 61 5.76 11.22 -12.76
CA GLY A 61 4.57 12.06 -12.92
C GLY A 61 3.25 11.27 -13.03
N THR A 62 3.25 9.96 -12.74
CA THR A 62 2.00 9.20 -12.57
C THR A 62 1.28 9.68 -11.32
N GLU A 63 0.03 10.09 -11.45
CA GLU A 63 -0.87 10.36 -10.33
C GLU A 63 -1.49 9.06 -9.86
N PHE A 64 -1.81 8.97 -8.57
CA PHE A 64 -2.37 7.75 -7.97
C PHE A 64 -3.47 8.07 -6.97
N CYS A 65 -4.45 7.17 -6.86
CA CYS A 65 -5.48 7.18 -5.85
C CYS A 65 -5.58 5.80 -5.22
N VAL A 66 -5.57 5.73 -3.89
CA VAL A 66 -5.61 4.49 -3.11
C VAL A 66 -6.92 4.42 -2.33
N VAL A 67 -7.57 3.27 -2.40
CA VAL A 67 -8.73 2.92 -1.57
C VAL A 67 -8.40 1.64 -0.80
N VAL A 68 -8.46 1.72 0.52
CA VAL A 68 -8.27 0.56 1.41
C VAL A 68 -9.60 0.22 2.05
N SER A 69 -10.01 -1.04 1.97
CA SER A 69 -11.25 -1.54 2.57
C SER A 69 -11.04 -2.86 3.33
N PRO A 70 -11.75 -3.09 4.45
CA PRO A 70 -11.61 -4.33 5.21
C PRO A 70 -12.04 -5.56 4.40
N ALA A 71 -11.26 -6.64 4.49
CA ALA A 71 -11.55 -7.94 3.88
C ALA A 71 -11.60 -9.09 4.90
N GLY A 72 -11.35 -8.79 6.18
CA GLY A 72 -11.32 -9.76 7.29
C GLY A 72 -10.37 -9.29 8.38
N THR A 73 -10.25 -10.07 9.45
CA THR A 73 -9.31 -9.74 10.55
C THR A 73 -7.88 -9.66 10.01
N GLY A 74 -7.28 -8.48 10.07
CA GLY A 74 -5.92 -8.23 9.58
C GLY A 74 -5.77 -8.29 8.06
N ALA A 75 -6.86 -8.24 7.29
CA ALA A 75 -6.86 -8.39 5.84
C ALA A 75 -7.62 -7.25 5.15
N TRP A 76 -7.09 -6.80 4.02
CA TRP A 76 -7.52 -5.59 3.33
C TRP A 76 -7.57 -5.76 1.83
N HIS A 77 -8.65 -5.32 1.20
CA HIS A 77 -8.65 -5.07 -0.23
C HIS A 77 -8.08 -3.68 -0.50
N VAL A 78 -7.14 -3.61 -1.43
CA VAL A 78 -6.48 -2.37 -1.85
C VAL A 78 -6.69 -2.18 -3.33
N ASP A 79 -7.27 -1.04 -3.67
CA ASP A 79 -7.52 -0.62 -5.03
C ASP A 79 -6.69 0.62 -5.32
N VAL A 80 -5.78 0.52 -6.28
CA VAL A 80 -4.90 1.61 -6.70
C VAL A 80 -5.22 2.00 -8.12
N THR A 81 -5.63 3.24 -8.32
CA THR A 81 -5.86 3.81 -9.65
C THR A 81 -4.68 4.68 -10.04
N GLU A 82 -3.94 4.28 -11.06
CA GLU A 82 -2.89 5.10 -11.69
C GLU A 82 -3.46 5.91 -12.84
N THR A 83 -3.22 7.21 -12.85
CA THR A 83 -3.63 8.13 -13.90
C THR A 83 -2.40 8.76 -14.56
N ARG A 84 -2.41 8.78 -15.90
CA ARG A 84 -1.35 9.36 -16.73
C ARG A 84 -1.99 10.18 -17.84
N SER A 85 -1.37 11.28 -18.25
CA SER A 85 -1.92 12.14 -19.32
C SER A 85 -1.99 11.46 -20.69
N THR A 86 -1.19 10.41 -20.91
CA THR A 86 -1.03 9.77 -22.22
C THR A 86 -1.89 8.52 -22.42
N ARG A 87 -2.56 8.01 -21.37
CA ARG A 87 -3.32 6.74 -21.41
C ARG A 87 -4.51 6.78 -20.45
N PRO A 88 -5.56 5.97 -20.70
CA PRO A 88 -6.64 5.79 -19.73
C PRO A 88 -6.11 5.33 -18.35
N PRO A 89 -6.83 5.65 -17.25
CA PRO A 89 -6.47 5.19 -15.91
C PRO A 89 -6.38 3.66 -15.84
N THR A 90 -5.42 3.16 -15.07
CA THR A 90 -5.23 1.72 -14.82
C THR A 90 -5.58 1.41 -13.37
N LEU A 91 -6.42 0.40 -13.15
CA LEU A 91 -6.79 -0.07 -11.82
C LEU A 91 -5.99 -1.33 -11.47
N TYR A 92 -5.25 -1.27 -10.38
CA TYR A 92 -4.57 -2.39 -9.75
C TYR A 92 -5.33 -2.81 -8.50
N ARG A 93 -5.44 -4.12 -8.29
CA ARG A 93 -6.20 -4.71 -7.20
C ARG A 93 -5.33 -5.68 -6.44
N GLN A 94 -5.31 -5.52 -5.13
CA GLN A 94 -4.46 -6.31 -4.25
C GLN A 94 -5.23 -6.76 -3.01
N MET A 95 -4.73 -7.85 -2.43
CA MET A 95 -5.05 -8.29 -1.10
C MET A 95 -3.82 -8.08 -0.22
N VAL A 96 -3.99 -7.40 0.91
CA VAL A 96 -2.90 -7.12 1.84
C VAL A 96 -3.23 -7.69 3.22
N THR A 97 -2.27 -8.36 3.85
CA THR A 97 -2.39 -8.85 5.22
C THR A 97 -1.48 -8.07 6.16
N THR A 98 -1.94 -7.89 7.39
CA THR A 98 -1.26 -7.14 8.46
C THR A 98 -1.28 -7.91 9.77
N ALA A 99 -0.31 -7.65 10.63
CA ALA A 99 -0.26 -8.19 12.00
C ALA A 99 0.28 -7.15 12.97
N SER A 100 -0.23 -7.16 14.21
CA SER A 100 0.34 -6.36 15.30
C SER A 100 1.56 -7.06 15.89
N VAL A 101 2.70 -6.39 15.90
CA VAL A 101 3.98 -6.86 16.44
C VAL A 101 4.56 -5.72 17.29
N ASP A 102 4.85 -6.00 18.56
CA ASP A 102 5.44 -5.03 19.50
C ASP A 102 4.75 -3.66 19.55
N GLY A 103 3.41 -3.66 19.45
CA GLY A 103 2.60 -2.44 19.49
C GLY A 103 2.53 -1.66 18.17
N ARG A 104 3.09 -2.20 17.07
CA ARG A 104 2.99 -1.64 15.72
C ARG A 104 2.25 -2.57 14.79
N VAL A 105 1.55 -2.05 13.79
CA VAL A 105 0.95 -2.86 12.73
C VAL A 105 1.92 -2.96 11.55
N LEU A 106 2.26 -4.19 11.17
CA LEU A 106 3.18 -4.51 10.08
C LEU A 106 2.44 -5.20 8.93
N ILE A 107 2.84 -4.93 7.69
CA ILE A 107 2.39 -5.70 6.52
C ILE A 107 3.12 -7.04 6.50
N THR A 108 2.35 -8.12 6.37
CA THR A 108 2.85 -9.51 6.37
C THR A 108 2.72 -10.21 5.02
N GLY A 109 1.96 -9.64 4.09
CA GLY A 109 1.75 -10.22 2.76
C GLY A 109 1.02 -9.28 1.82
N ILE A 110 1.36 -9.34 0.53
CA ILE A 110 0.71 -8.62 -0.56
C ILE A 110 0.55 -9.60 -1.72
N SER A 111 -0.65 -9.73 -2.27
CA SER A 111 -0.93 -10.56 -3.44
C SER A 111 -1.92 -9.87 -4.37
N GLN A 112 -1.94 -10.28 -5.65
CA GLN A 112 -2.98 -9.85 -6.57
C GLN A 112 -4.32 -10.50 -6.18
N ARG A 113 -5.44 -9.82 -6.49
CA ARG A 113 -6.80 -10.33 -6.31
C ARG A 113 -7.61 -10.28 -7.60
#